data_AF-R6FEF0-F1
#
_entry.id   AF-R6FEF0-F1
#
_cell.length_a   1.000
_cell.length_b   1.000
_cell.length_c   1.000
_cell.angle_alpha   90.00
_cell.angle_beta   90.00
_cell.angle_gamma   90.00
#
_symmetry.space_group_name_H-M   'P 1'
#
loop_
_entity.id
_entity.type
_entity.pdbx_description
1 polymer ?
#
loop_
_entity_poly.entity_id
_entity_poly.type
_entity_poly.pdbx_seq_one_letter_code
_entity_poly.pdbx_strand_id
1 'polypeptide(L)'
;MGYYSLYKLPVAEGNDEVEAFLPFDDPGNTGWGIDRYTSASADEAMFTIWPFDVLYGVKEGEVGAVYKVDFGDRRLPEQYIKADGATALKTAIRDNYITGIEWMVQSEKRLLFSYSDAKGKMISIYDRETGKVNTTHELYNKYLGGLACSPRQLYMQDGYMISYRAMDAWCLEGELADWNYDERDFHSEYVRSMFKKFRQMDEESNPVVIIQKLKE
;
A
#
# COMPACT_ATOMS: atom_id res chain seq x y z
N MET A 1 -0.53 -11.84 -19.89
CA MET A 1 -1.52 -10.79 -20.23
C MET A 1 -1.22 -9.62 -19.29
N GLY A 2 -0.78 -8.48 -19.83
CA GLY A 2 -0.63 -7.24 -19.06
C GLY A 2 -1.98 -6.55 -19.05
N TYR A 3 -2.51 -6.24 -17.86
CA TYR A 3 -3.84 -5.65 -17.71
C TYR A 3 -3.74 -4.34 -16.95
N TYR A 4 -3.36 -3.28 -17.64
CA TYR A 4 -3.52 -1.92 -17.11
C TYR A 4 -4.22 -1.09 -18.18
N SER A 5 -5.49 -0.81 -17.94
CA SER A 5 -6.26 0.16 -18.71
C SER A 5 -6.84 1.15 -17.72
N LEU A 6 -6.40 2.41 -17.76
CA LEU A 6 -7.07 3.48 -17.05
C LEU A 6 -8.15 4.02 -17.97
N TYR A 7 -9.38 4.09 -17.46
CA TYR A 7 -10.54 4.58 -18.20
C TYR A 7 -11.08 5.83 -17.53
N LYS A 8 -11.36 6.86 -18.32
CA LYS A 8 -12.14 8.01 -17.89
C LYS A 8 -13.62 7.72 -18.19
N LEU A 9 -14.42 7.59 -17.12
CA LEU A 9 -15.84 7.34 -17.21
C LEU A 9 -16.61 8.63 -16.88
N PRO A 10 -17.32 9.24 -17.84
CA PRO A 10 -18.25 10.31 -17.53
C PRO A 10 -19.42 9.76 -16.70
N VAL A 11 -19.65 10.33 -15.52
CA VAL A 11 -20.75 9.92 -14.61
C VAL A 11 -22.04 10.71 -14.90
N ALA A 12 -21.99 11.72 -15.78
CA ALA A 12 -23.17 12.47 -16.20
C ALA A 12 -24.01 11.64 -17.19
N GLU A 13 -25.34 11.62 -16.99
CA GLU A 13 -26.27 10.93 -17.88
C GLU A 13 -26.09 11.39 -19.35
N GLY A 14 -26.01 10.44 -20.27
CA GLY A 14 -26.01 10.68 -21.72
C GLY A 14 -24.65 10.76 -22.40
N ASN A 15 -23.55 10.47 -21.69
CA ASN A 15 -22.23 10.32 -22.30
C ASN A 15 -21.74 8.87 -22.12
N ASP A 16 -21.77 8.09 -23.21
CA ASP A 16 -21.32 6.69 -23.23
C ASP A 16 -19.85 6.54 -23.67
N GLU A 17 -19.13 7.65 -23.90
CA GLU A 17 -17.75 7.61 -24.36
C GLU A 17 -16.80 7.28 -23.21
N VAL A 18 -16.28 6.05 -23.24
CA VAL A 18 -15.19 5.60 -22.40
C VAL A 18 -13.88 5.91 -23.10
N GLU A 19 -13.12 6.87 -22.58
CA GLU A 19 -11.79 7.18 -23.09
C GLU A 19 -10.74 6.33 -22.35
N ALA A 20 -10.03 5.48 -23.10
CA ALA A 20 -8.86 4.79 -22.58
C ALA A 20 -7.68 5.76 -22.54
N PHE A 21 -7.04 5.87 -21.38
CA PHE A 21 -5.92 6.76 -21.17
C PHE A 21 -4.76 5.98 -20.58
N LEU A 22 -3.56 6.10 -21.15
CA LEU A 22 -2.32 5.67 -20.50
C LEU A 22 -1.33 6.84 -20.57
N PRO A 23 -0.67 7.22 -19.47
CA PRO A 23 0.34 8.29 -19.49
C PRO A 23 1.66 7.87 -20.18
N PHE A 24 1.70 6.71 -20.83
CA PHE A 24 2.87 6.13 -21.49
C PHE A 24 2.44 5.13 -22.58
N ASP A 25 3.37 4.80 -23.46
CA ASP A 25 3.17 3.80 -24.51
C ASP A 25 2.88 2.41 -23.93
N ASP A 26 2.03 1.62 -24.58
CA ASP A 26 1.67 0.25 -24.16
C ASP A 26 2.93 -0.53 -23.73
N PRO A 27 3.07 -0.87 -22.44
CA PRO A 27 4.27 -1.51 -21.93
C PRO A 27 4.29 -3.02 -22.28
N GLY A 28 3.29 -3.53 -23.00
CA GLY A 28 3.18 -4.92 -23.40
C GLY A 28 2.84 -5.86 -22.24
N ASN A 29 3.25 -7.13 -22.34
CA ASN A 29 3.01 -8.13 -21.30
C ASN A 29 4.01 -8.01 -20.15
N THR A 30 3.98 -6.90 -19.45
CA THR A 30 4.89 -6.54 -18.37
C THR A 30 4.10 -6.39 -17.08
N GLY A 31 3.36 -7.41 -16.63
CA GLY A 31 2.53 -7.20 -15.43
C GLY A 31 2.23 -8.46 -14.64
N TRP A 32 2.03 -8.26 -13.34
CA TRP A 32 1.44 -9.21 -12.39
C TRP A 32 0.38 -8.48 -11.58
N GLY A 33 -0.52 -9.22 -10.94
CA GLY A 33 -1.54 -8.62 -10.08
C GLY A 33 -0.89 -7.72 -9.02
N ILE A 34 -1.25 -6.43 -9.02
CA ILE A 34 -0.82 -5.45 -8.02
C ILE A 34 -1.96 -5.25 -7.02
N ASP A 35 -1.66 -5.27 -5.73
CA ASP A 35 -2.65 -5.05 -4.67
C ASP A 35 -2.80 -3.56 -4.37
N ARG A 36 -3.99 -2.97 -4.61
CA ARG A 36 -4.30 -1.54 -4.40
C ARG A 36 -3.26 -0.60 -5.04
N TYR A 37 -3.29 -0.58 -6.37
CA TYR A 37 -2.47 0.29 -7.20
C TYR A 37 -2.92 1.75 -7.19
N THR A 38 -4.01 2.11 -6.49
CA THR A 38 -4.52 3.49 -6.43
C THR A 38 -4.67 3.98 -5.00
N SER A 39 -4.51 5.28 -4.80
CA SER A 39 -4.87 5.95 -3.55
C SER A 39 -5.33 7.37 -3.83
N ALA A 40 -6.48 7.77 -3.28
CA ALA A 40 -7.02 9.12 -3.41
C ALA A 40 -6.79 9.91 -2.13
N SER A 41 -6.45 11.20 -2.27
CA SER A 41 -6.37 12.18 -1.20
C SER A 41 -6.82 13.53 -1.74
N ALA A 42 -7.85 14.12 -1.13
CA ALA A 42 -8.41 15.41 -1.54
C ALA A 42 -8.76 15.44 -3.05
N ASP A 43 -8.08 16.26 -3.83
CA ASP A 43 -8.29 16.48 -5.27
C ASP A 43 -7.33 15.67 -6.16
N GLU A 44 -6.49 14.81 -5.57
CA GLU A 44 -5.50 13.99 -6.28
C GLU A 44 -5.77 12.49 -6.06
N ALA A 45 -5.78 11.72 -7.15
CA ALA A 45 -5.67 10.27 -7.11
C ALA A 45 -4.31 9.85 -7.68
N MET A 46 -3.57 9.03 -6.95
CA MET A 46 -2.29 8.50 -7.40
C MET A 46 -2.43 7.03 -7.74
N PHE A 47 -1.59 6.57 -8.67
CA PHE A 47 -1.48 5.17 -9.00
C PHE A 47 -0.07 4.74 -9.39
N THR A 48 0.20 3.44 -9.27
CA THR A 48 1.45 2.80 -9.70
C THR A 48 1.16 1.74 -10.74
N ILE A 49 2.09 1.54 -11.66
CA ILE A 49 2.04 0.48 -12.65
C ILE A 49 3.38 -0.26 -12.60
N TRP A 50 3.34 -1.59 -12.58
CA TRP A 50 4.55 -2.41 -12.60
C TRP A 50 5.16 -2.39 -14.02
N PRO A 51 6.49 -2.49 -14.19
CA PRO A 51 7.56 -2.65 -13.21
C PRO A 51 8.15 -1.32 -12.73
N PHE A 52 7.33 -0.27 -12.59
CA PHE A 52 7.88 1.06 -12.50
C PHE A 52 8.17 1.51 -11.07
N ASP A 53 9.25 2.27 -11.01
CA ASP A 53 9.67 3.13 -9.92
C ASP A 53 8.95 4.49 -9.99
N VAL A 54 7.91 4.61 -10.81
CA VAL A 54 7.18 5.86 -11.06
C VAL A 54 5.78 5.78 -10.46
N LEU A 55 5.41 6.83 -9.74
CA LEU A 55 4.04 7.05 -9.29
C LEU A 55 3.40 8.12 -10.16
N TYR A 56 2.25 7.80 -10.71
CA TYR A 56 1.44 8.69 -11.52
C TYR A 56 0.35 9.33 -10.66
N GLY A 57 -0.01 10.55 -10.98
CA GLY A 57 -1.10 11.30 -10.36
C GLY A 57 -2.14 11.66 -11.39
N VAL A 58 -3.39 11.74 -10.92
CA VAL A 58 -4.55 12.26 -11.62
C VAL A 58 -5.03 13.46 -10.82
N LYS A 59 -4.95 14.65 -11.42
CA LYS A 59 -5.40 15.91 -10.82
C LYS A 59 -6.06 16.76 -11.89
N GLU A 60 -7.24 17.29 -11.60
CA GLU A 60 -8.03 18.13 -12.53
C GLU A 60 -8.28 17.46 -13.90
N GLY A 61 -8.32 16.12 -13.93
CA GLY A 61 -8.52 15.34 -15.15
C GLY A 61 -7.26 15.15 -16.01
N GLU A 62 -6.13 15.72 -15.60
CA GLU A 62 -4.82 15.47 -16.19
C GLU A 62 -4.12 14.33 -15.47
N VAL A 63 -3.30 13.58 -16.21
CA VAL A 63 -2.55 12.44 -15.69
C VAL A 63 -1.08 12.61 -16.04
N GLY A 64 -0.19 12.42 -15.08
CA GLY A 64 1.25 12.55 -15.30
C GLY A 64 2.08 11.86 -14.24
N ALA A 65 3.37 11.69 -14.53
CA ALA A 65 4.33 11.21 -13.53
C ALA A 65 4.53 12.29 -12.45
N VAL A 66 4.35 11.92 -11.19
CA VAL A 66 4.48 12.84 -10.04
C VAL A 66 5.74 12.53 -9.24
N TYR A 67 6.02 11.24 -9.01
CA TYR A 67 7.23 10.82 -8.29
C TYR A 67 7.98 9.75 -9.05
N LYS A 68 9.30 9.75 -8.86
CA LYS A 68 10.19 8.65 -9.22
C LYS A 68 10.99 8.23 -8.00
N VAL A 69 10.92 6.95 -7.67
CA VAL A 69 11.66 6.33 -6.57
C VAL A 69 13.03 5.88 -7.08
N ASP A 70 14.10 6.40 -6.52
CA ASP A 70 15.44 5.94 -6.86
C ASP A 70 15.82 4.72 -6.02
N PHE A 71 15.78 3.53 -6.63
CA PHE A 71 16.25 2.29 -5.99
C PHE A 71 17.75 2.05 -6.14
N GLY A 72 18.50 2.98 -6.76
CA GLY A 72 19.93 2.86 -7.03
C GLY A 72 20.26 1.56 -7.76
N ASP A 73 21.35 0.90 -7.33
CA ASP A 73 21.83 -0.37 -7.90
C ASP A 73 20.87 -1.55 -7.70
N ARG A 74 19.84 -1.38 -6.87
CA ARG A 74 18.81 -2.41 -6.65
C ARG A 74 17.68 -2.36 -7.67
N ARG A 75 17.67 -1.35 -8.55
CA ARG A 75 16.72 -1.25 -9.64
C ARG A 75 16.98 -2.36 -10.66
N LEU A 76 15.91 -3.01 -11.11
CA LEU A 76 16.01 -4.01 -12.17
C LEU A 76 16.59 -3.37 -13.46
N PRO A 77 17.60 -3.96 -14.11
CA PRO A 77 18.15 -3.43 -15.36
C PRO A 77 17.09 -3.30 -16.47
N GLU A 78 17.21 -2.27 -17.31
CA GLU A 78 16.21 -1.95 -18.35
C GLU A 78 15.91 -3.12 -19.31
N GLN A 79 16.93 -3.91 -19.64
CA GLN A 79 16.77 -5.07 -20.53
C GLN A 79 15.78 -6.11 -19.99
N TYR A 80 15.64 -6.20 -18.66
CA TYR A 80 14.69 -7.10 -18.02
C TYR A 80 13.33 -6.44 -17.83
N ILE A 81 13.29 -5.14 -17.51
CA ILE A 81 12.04 -4.35 -17.45
C ILE A 81 11.27 -4.43 -18.78
N LYS A 82 11.99 -4.36 -19.91
CA LYS A 82 11.43 -4.45 -21.26
C LYS A 82 11.12 -5.89 -21.71
N ALA A 83 11.47 -6.90 -20.91
CA ALA A 83 11.12 -8.29 -21.18
C ALA A 83 9.68 -8.58 -20.73
N ASP A 84 9.19 -9.81 -20.92
CA ASP A 84 7.90 -10.18 -20.35
C ASP A 84 7.94 -10.11 -18.81
N GLY A 85 6.78 -9.84 -18.21
CA GLY A 85 6.66 -9.64 -16.78
C GLY A 85 7.17 -10.83 -15.96
N ALA A 86 7.03 -12.06 -16.46
CA ALA A 86 7.45 -13.27 -15.74
C ALA A 86 8.96 -13.31 -15.64
N THR A 87 9.62 -13.03 -16.76
CA THR A 87 11.07 -12.95 -16.82
C THR A 87 11.60 -11.84 -15.92
N ALA A 88 11.00 -10.65 -15.93
CA ALA A 88 11.44 -9.57 -15.05
C ALA A 88 11.25 -9.92 -13.56
N LEU A 89 10.09 -10.46 -13.16
CA LEU A 89 9.85 -10.86 -11.78
C LEU A 89 10.80 -11.98 -11.32
N LYS A 90 10.94 -13.04 -12.13
CA LYS A 90 11.86 -14.16 -11.84
C LYS A 90 13.29 -13.67 -11.72
N THR A 91 13.71 -12.75 -12.60
CA THR A 91 15.05 -12.16 -12.56
C THR A 91 15.22 -11.29 -11.33
N ALA A 92 14.24 -10.46 -10.99
CA ALA A 92 14.28 -9.62 -9.79
C ALA A 92 14.43 -10.47 -8.52
N ILE A 93 13.68 -11.56 -8.39
CA ILE A 93 13.78 -12.48 -7.25
C ILE A 93 15.12 -13.23 -7.27
N ARG A 94 15.52 -13.81 -8.40
CA ARG A 94 16.76 -14.61 -8.52
C ARG A 94 18.00 -13.78 -8.19
N ASP A 95 18.06 -12.55 -8.69
CA ASP A 95 19.23 -11.68 -8.61
C ASP A 95 19.09 -10.61 -7.51
N ASN A 96 18.03 -10.69 -6.68
CA ASN A 96 17.76 -9.81 -5.54
C ASN A 96 17.63 -8.31 -5.87
N TYR A 97 17.05 -8.00 -7.04
CA TYR A 97 16.57 -6.66 -7.38
C TYR A 97 15.21 -6.36 -6.71
N ILE A 98 14.84 -5.08 -6.70
CA ILE A 98 13.50 -4.65 -6.29
C ILE A 98 12.47 -5.17 -7.30
N THR A 99 11.39 -5.77 -6.79
CA THR A 99 10.28 -6.31 -7.58
C THR A 99 9.32 -5.24 -8.07
N GLY A 100 9.48 -3.98 -7.64
CA GLY A 100 8.61 -2.85 -8.01
C GLY A 100 7.75 -2.39 -6.83
N ILE A 101 7.01 -1.31 -7.03
CA ILE A 101 6.06 -0.79 -6.04
C ILE A 101 4.79 -1.64 -6.10
N GLU A 102 4.42 -2.23 -4.95
CA GLU A 102 3.33 -3.22 -4.85
C GLU A 102 2.04 -2.63 -4.27
N TRP A 103 2.15 -1.58 -3.45
CA TRP A 103 1.03 -0.96 -2.75
C TRP A 103 1.40 0.47 -2.39
N MET A 104 0.41 1.35 -2.38
CA MET A 104 0.59 2.72 -1.91
C MET A 104 -0.66 3.30 -1.26
N VAL A 105 -0.46 4.21 -0.32
CA VAL A 105 -1.49 5.10 0.23
C VAL A 105 -0.93 6.49 0.45
N GLN A 106 -1.76 7.51 0.32
CA GLN A 106 -1.34 8.90 0.49
C GLN A 106 -2.29 9.71 1.37
N SER A 107 -1.73 10.75 1.96
CA SER A 107 -2.43 11.93 2.47
C SER A 107 -1.74 13.20 1.96
N GLU A 108 -2.29 14.36 2.27
CA GLU A 108 -1.69 15.67 1.93
C GLU A 108 -0.23 15.82 2.38
N LYS A 109 0.14 15.22 3.52
CA LYS A 109 1.47 15.38 4.11
C LYS A 109 2.42 14.23 3.84
N ARG A 110 1.89 13.04 3.53
CA ARG A 110 2.69 11.81 3.52
C ARG A 110 2.29 10.86 2.41
N LEU A 111 3.26 10.11 1.93
CA LEU A 111 3.09 9.01 1.00
C LEU A 111 3.68 7.76 1.62
N LEU A 112 2.87 6.73 1.78
CA LEU A 112 3.29 5.40 2.19
C LEU A 112 3.26 4.49 0.97
N PHE A 113 4.32 3.74 0.75
CA PHE A 113 4.36 2.74 -0.30
C PHE A 113 5.17 1.53 0.13
N SER A 114 4.89 0.39 -0.47
CA SER A 114 5.68 -0.81 -0.27
C SER A 114 6.23 -1.35 -1.57
N TYR A 115 7.36 -2.01 -1.45
CA TYR A 115 8.05 -2.72 -2.52
C TYR A 115 8.72 -3.94 -1.90
N SER A 116 9.06 -4.93 -2.71
CA SER A 116 9.76 -6.12 -2.21
C SER A 116 11.08 -6.35 -2.91
N ASP A 117 11.89 -7.20 -2.30
CA ASP A 117 13.06 -7.83 -2.90
C ASP A 117 13.07 -9.33 -2.56
N ALA A 118 14.17 -10.04 -2.80
CA ALA A 118 14.25 -11.47 -2.48
C ALA A 118 14.25 -11.78 -0.97
N LYS A 119 14.45 -10.76 -0.11
CA LYS A 119 14.43 -10.87 1.36
C LYS A 119 13.07 -10.55 1.95
N GLY A 120 12.18 -9.94 1.18
CA GLY A 120 10.79 -9.70 1.54
C GLY A 120 10.36 -8.26 1.36
N LYS A 121 9.27 -7.91 2.04
CA LYS A 121 8.59 -6.63 1.91
C LYS A 121 9.33 -5.52 2.64
N MET A 122 9.35 -4.35 2.02
CA MET A 122 9.78 -3.07 2.56
C MET A 122 8.61 -2.08 2.51
N ILE A 123 8.54 -1.20 3.51
CA ILE A 123 7.57 -0.12 3.62
C ILE A 123 8.37 1.17 3.76
N SER A 124 8.10 2.13 2.88
CA SER A 124 8.66 3.47 2.93
C SER A 124 7.58 4.50 3.26
N ILE A 125 7.95 5.44 4.12
CA ILE A 125 7.17 6.62 4.49
C ILE A 125 7.93 7.83 3.97
N TYR A 126 7.37 8.51 2.97
CA TYR A 126 7.84 9.79 2.45
C TYR A 126 7.07 10.93 3.09
N ASP A 127 7.78 11.89 3.66
CA ASP A 127 7.24 13.13 4.18
C ASP A 127 7.34 14.22 3.11
N ARG A 128 6.20 14.72 2.65
CA ARG A 128 6.12 15.65 1.51
C ARG A 128 6.66 17.05 1.83
N GLU A 129 6.67 17.44 3.10
CA GLU A 129 7.14 18.76 3.55
C GLU A 129 8.66 18.79 3.68
N THR A 130 9.24 17.76 4.28
CA THR A 130 10.67 17.69 4.57
C THR A 130 11.49 16.96 3.52
N GLY A 131 10.84 16.21 2.63
CA GLY A 131 11.49 15.35 1.63
C GLY A 131 12.16 14.10 2.23
N LYS A 132 11.97 13.82 3.51
CA LYS A 132 12.60 12.68 4.19
C LYS A 132 11.88 11.38 3.88
N VAL A 133 12.66 10.31 3.71
CA VAL A 133 12.17 8.94 3.54
C VAL A 133 12.64 8.09 4.73
N ASN A 134 11.70 7.39 5.36
CA ASN A 134 12.00 6.36 6.35
C ASN A 134 11.55 5.00 5.80
N THR A 135 12.44 4.00 5.82
CA THR A 135 12.15 2.65 5.34
C THR A 135 12.25 1.63 6.48
N THR A 136 11.30 0.71 6.52
CA THR A 136 11.24 -0.40 7.49
C THR A 136 10.66 -1.64 6.81
N HIS A 137 10.91 -2.83 7.35
CA HIS A 137 10.23 -4.03 6.90
C HIS A 137 8.77 -4.08 7.39
N GLU A 138 8.53 -3.55 8.59
CA GLU A 138 7.26 -3.70 9.29
C GLU A 138 6.91 -2.42 10.06
N LEU A 139 5.60 -2.19 10.21
CA LEU A 139 5.04 -1.09 10.98
C LEU A 139 4.29 -1.65 12.17
N TYR A 140 4.62 -1.18 13.37
CA TYR A 140 4.06 -1.66 14.62
C TYR A 140 3.52 -0.53 15.48
N ASN A 141 2.34 -0.74 16.06
CA ASN A 141 1.78 0.17 17.04
C ASN A 141 2.19 -0.27 18.45
N LYS A 142 3.23 0.37 18.99
CA LYS A 142 3.73 0.09 20.35
C LYS A 142 2.69 0.36 21.45
N TYR A 143 1.76 1.29 21.24
CA TYR A 143 0.69 1.57 22.21
C TYR A 143 -0.35 0.44 22.26
N LEU A 144 -0.43 -0.36 21.20
CA LEU A 144 -1.27 -1.55 21.09
C LEU A 144 -0.42 -2.82 21.23
N GLY A 145 0.56 -2.82 22.15
CA GLY A 145 1.33 -4.02 22.48
C GLY A 145 2.25 -4.50 21.37
N GLY A 146 2.55 -3.65 20.39
CA GLY A 146 3.30 -4.05 19.20
C GLY A 146 2.41 -4.61 18.09
N LEU A 147 1.11 -4.33 18.06
CA LEU A 147 0.23 -4.78 16.99
C LEU A 147 0.73 -4.34 15.60
N ALA A 148 0.82 -5.29 14.67
CA ALA A 148 1.25 -5.04 13.30
C ALA A 148 0.22 -4.22 12.51
N CYS A 149 0.70 -3.17 11.85
CA CYS A 149 -0.07 -2.36 10.92
C CYS A 149 -0.03 -3.03 9.54
N SER A 150 -1.04 -3.85 9.22
CA SER A 150 -1.15 -4.46 7.88
C SER A 150 -1.38 -3.38 6.80
N PRO A 151 -0.49 -3.27 5.80
CA PRO A 151 -0.63 -2.31 4.70
C PRO A 151 -1.88 -2.57 3.84
N ARG A 152 -2.30 -3.84 3.73
CA ARG A 152 -3.41 -4.26 2.85
C ARG A 152 -4.77 -3.70 3.25
N GLN A 153 -4.92 -3.23 4.49
CA GLN A 153 -6.16 -2.63 5.01
C GLN A 153 -5.86 -1.28 5.68
N LEU A 154 -4.91 -0.53 5.12
CA LEU A 154 -4.54 0.79 5.60
C LEU A 154 -5.05 1.86 4.63
N TYR A 155 -5.48 2.99 5.19
CA TYR A 155 -5.81 4.24 4.52
C TYR A 155 -5.12 5.38 5.25
N MET A 156 -4.93 6.50 4.55
CA MET A 156 -4.46 7.72 5.18
C MET A 156 -5.44 8.85 4.92
N GLN A 157 -5.78 9.58 5.98
CA GLN A 157 -6.70 10.72 5.92
C GLN A 157 -6.35 11.71 7.02
N ASP A 158 -6.22 13.00 6.70
CA ASP A 158 -6.02 14.09 7.67
C ASP A 158 -4.86 13.86 8.68
N GLY A 159 -3.78 13.23 8.21
CA GLY A 159 -2.62 12.88 9.05
C GLY A 159 -2.80 11.63 9.93
N TYR A 160 -3.94 10.96 9.83
CA TYR A 160 -4.20 9.67 10.46
C TYR A 160 -3.94 8.52 9.50
N MET A 161 -3.44 7.44 10.06
CA MET A 161 -3.49 6.10 9.50
C MET A 161 -4.73 5.41 10.04
N ILE A 162 -5.60 4.97 9.13
CA ILE A 162 -6.83 4.27 9.45
C ILE A 162 -6.68 2.84 8.95
N SER A 163 -6.86 1.87 9.83
CA SER A 163 -6.95 0.47 9.45
C SER A 163 -8.16 -0.17 10.08
N TYR A 164 -8.64 -1.27 9.50
CA TYR A 164 -9.69 -2.06 10.10
C TYR A 164 -9.31 -3.53 10.10
N ARG A 165 -9.94 -4.30 10.98
CA ARG A 165 -9.84 -5.76 11.07
C ARG A 165 -11.23 -6.31 11.31
N ALA A 166 -11.61 -7.34 10.55
CA ALA A 166 -12.85 -8.07 10.78
C ALA A 166 -12.83 -8.76 12.16
N MET A 167 -14.00 -9.08 12.72
CA MET A 167 -14.08 -9.58 14.09
C MET A 167 -13.50 -10.99 14.24
N ASP A 168 -13.66 -11.83 13.22
CA ASP A 168 -13.03 -13.15 13.09
C ASP A 168 -11.52 -13.12 13.45
N ALA A 169 -10.82 -12.11 12.96
CA ALA A 169 -9.40 -11.92 13.18
C ALA A 169 -9.04 -11.67 14.66
N TRP A 170 -9.99 -11.16 15.46
CA TRP A 170 -9.83 -10.94 16.89
C TRP A 170 -10.26 -12.15 17.73
N CYS A 171 -11.18 -12.98 17.23
CA CYS A 171 -11.78 -14.08 17.97
C CYS A 171 -11.06 -15.41 17.74
N LEU A 172 -10.35 -15.56 16.61
CA LEU A 172 -9.60 -16.77 16.28
C LEU A 172 -8.22 -16.76 16.95
N GLU A 173 -8.00 -17.66 17.91
CA GLU A 173 -6.69 -17.87 18.55
C GLU A 173 -5.56 -18.16 17.52
N GLY A 174 -5.91 -18.73 16.35
CA GLY A 174 -4.96 -19.06 15.29
C GLY A 174 -4.48 -17.87 14.45
N GLU A 175 -5.31 -16.85 14.21
CA GLU A 175 -4.87 -15.65 13.46
C GLU A 175 -4.07 -14.69 14.34
N LEU A 176 -4.35 -14.67 15.65
CA LEU A 176 -3.60 -13.91 16.64
C LEU A 176 -2.16 -14.44 16.84
N ALA A 177 -1.88 -15.70 16.52
CA ALA A 177 -0.54 -16.29 16.62
C ALA A 177 0.46 -15.66 15.63
N ASP A 178 -0.03 -15.12 14.51
CA ASP A 178 0.78 -14.38 13.53
C ASP A 178 0.97 -12.91 13.94
N TRP A 179 0.25 -12.45 14.96
CA TRP A 179 0.31 -11.07 15.40
C TRP A 179 1.33 -10.99 16.53
N ASN A 180 2.56 -10.59 16.20
CA ASN A 180 3.66 -10.35 17.14
C ASN A 180 3.33 -9.21 18.14
N TYR A 181 2.30 -9.34 18.97
CA TYR A 181 1.94 -8.39 20.02
C TYR A 181 1.93 -9.06 21.40
N ASP A 182 2.35 -8.30 22.41
CA ASP A 182 2.34 -8.74 23.80
C ASP A 182 1.30 -7.93 24.58
N GLU A 183 0.31 -8.60 25.17
CA GLU A 183 -0.72 -7.94 25.98
C GLU A 183 -0.14 -7.18 27.19
N ARG A 184 1.05 -7.59 27.65
CA ARG A 184 1.78 -6.91 28.73
C ARG A 184 2.28 -5.54 28.28
N ASP A 185 2.51 -5.37 26.98
CA ASP A 185 3.04 -4.17 26.37
C ASP A 185 1.94 -3.19 25.92
N PHE A 186 0.66 -3.49 26.17
CA PHE A 186 -0.40 -2.49 26.01
C PHE A 186 -0.17 -1.29 26.93
N HIS A 187 -0.28 -0.09 26.37
CA HIS A 187 0.05 1.14 27.11
C HIS A 187 -0.88 1.44 28.29
N SER A 188 -2.05 0.79 28.37
CA SER A 188 -3.02 0.99 29.45
C SER A 188 -3.89 -0.25 29.68
N GLU A 189 -4.36 -0.42 30.93
CA GLU A 189 -5.37 -1.43 31.28
C GLU A 189 -6.67 -1.25 30.50
N TYR A 190 -7.02 -0.01 30.15
CA TYR A 190 -8.19 0.28 29.32
C TYR A 190 -8.07 -0.40 27.95
N VAL A 191 -6.96 -0.21 27.24
CA VAL A 191 -6.73 -0.88 25.94
C VAL A 191 -6.72 -2.39 26.09
N ARG A 192 -6.02 -2.91 27.11
CA ARG A 192 -6.01 -4.34 27.40
C ARG A 192 -7.42 -4.89 27.60
N SER A 193 -8.27 -4.16 28.34
CA SER A 193 -9.66 -4.57 28.58
C SER A 193 -10.51 -4.55 27.31
N MET A 194 -10.27 -3.62 26.38
CA MET A 194 -10.97 -3.59 25.09
C MET A 194 -10.61 -4.80 24.23
N PHE A 195 -9.31 -5.13 24.11
CA PHE A 195 -8.86 -6.28 23.34
C PHE A 195 -9.38 -7.61 23.91
N LYS A 196 -9.45 -7.71 25.25
CA LYS A 196 -10.11 -8.85 25.92
C LYS A 196 -11.59 -8.96 25.59
N LYS A 197 -12.29 -7.84 25.43
CA LYS A 197 -13.70 -7.84 24.99
C LYS A 197 -13.83 -8.29 23.54
N PHE A 198 -12.97 -7.82 22.64
CA PHE A 198 -13.01 -8.22 21.22
C PHE A 198 -12.89 -9.74 21.06
N ARG A 199 -12.02 -10.39 21.82
CA ARG A 199 -11.89 -11.87 21.83
C ARG A 199 -13.14 -12.64 22.26
N GLN A 200 -14.10 -11.97 22.91
CA GLN A 200 -15.35 -12.56 23.39
C GLN A 200 -16.54 -12.18 22.50
N MET A 201 -16.31 -11.38 21.46
CA MET A 201 -17.35 -10.98 20.53
C MET A 201 -17.63 -12.07 19.50
N ASP A 202 -18.79 -11.99 18.89
CA ASP A 202 -19.19 -12.89 17.80
C ASP A 202 -18.45 -12.52 16.51
N GLU A 203 -18.07 -13.51 15.69
CA GLU A 203 -17.35 -13.30 14.43
C GLU A 203 -18.13 -12.46 13.41
N GLU A 204 -19.47 -12.44 13.50
CA GLU A 204 -20.35 -11.61 12.66
C GLU A 204 -20.42 -10.15 13.15
N SER A 205 -19.76 -9.81 14.25
CA SER A 205 -19.74 -8.44 14.75
C SER A 205 -19.01 -7.50 13.78
N ASN A 206 -19.35 -6.21 13.86
CA ASN A 206 -18.71 -5.17 13.07
C ASN A 206 -17.18 -5.18 13.25
N PRO A 207 -16.41 -4.86 12.18
CA PRO A 207 -14.96 -4.79 12.26
C PRO A 207 -14.48 -3.73 13.27
N VAL A 208 -13.33 -3.99 13.89
CA VAL A 208 -12.65 -3.00 14.73
C VAL A 208 -11.87 -2.05 13.83
N VAL A 209 -12.19 -0.77 13.92
CA VAL A 209 -11.46 0.31 13.24
C VAL A 209 -10.42 0.89 14.18
N ILE A 210 -9.16 0.89 13.73
CA ILE A 210 -8.01 1.47 14.44
C ILE A 210 -7.60 2.75 13.72
N ILE A 211 -7.74 3.87 14.43
CA ILE A 211 -7.34 5.21 13.97
C ILE A 211 -6.10 5.60 14.77
N GLN A 212 -4.99 5.85 14.08
CA GLN A 212 -3.69 6.12 14.71
C GLN A 212 -2.96 7.25 14.00
N LYS A 213 -2.14 8.01 14.74
CA LYS A 213 -1.24 9.01 14.16
C LYS A 213 0.16 8.43 14.04
N LEU A 214 0.84 8.71 12.94
CA LEU A 214 2.27 8.50 12.88
C LEU A 214 2.95 9.47 13.83
N LYS A 215 3.97 8.99 14.54
CA LYS A 215 4.81 9.84 15.38
C LYS A 215 5.52 10.88 14.49
N GLU A 216 5.55 12.12 14.96
CA GLU A 216 6.35 13.20 14.38
C GLU A 216 7.83 13.04 14.74
#